data_AF-A0A3D5BR39-F1
#
_entry.id   AF-A0A3D5BR39-F1
#
_cell.length_a   1.000
_cell.length_b   1.000
_cell.length_c   1.000
_cell.angle_alpha   90.00
_cell.angle_beta   90.00
_cell.angle_gamma   90.00
#
_symmetry.space_group_name_H-M   'P 1'
#
loop_
_entity.id
_entity.type
_entity.pdbx_description
1 polymer ?
#
loop_
_entity_poly.entity_id
_entity_poly.type
_entity_poly.pdbx_seq_one_letter_code
_entity_poly.pdbx_strand_id
1 'polypeptide(L)'
;MILDEKPYSFDRVVRMALSVGLVWAIISALGYLSDVLVPFAVALILAYIMNPLVLRVQGVVKSRSVAIGLTLLLFVLVVVGIFLIVVPLMGREMAHMGRLISDLVSNSKLAEAAAKRLPPDVWQALRDYFNTPEVQNFFRTDSFISMAQAALRRLLPGIMGFISGTYSVIMALVVPGVVFMYLIFLLLDFQKVRVAWKEMIPAPYRAGVVSFVEEFDLAMSRYFRGQIFISGALCVVFATGFFLIGLPLGILLGIMLGVMSLVPYLQVLGAIPAVMVAAIHALETGQSFWIVLGLTGVVFVAAQVVQDVILVPRIMGKAMG
;
A
#
# COMPACT_ATOMS: atom_id res chain seq x y z
N MET A 1 -41.35 22.46 -19.79
CA MET A 1 -40.81 21.26 -19.11
C MET A 1 -42.03 20.49 -18.62
N ILE A 2 -42.49 19.53 -19.42
CA ILE A 2 -43.80 18.89 -19.25
C ILE A 2 -43.66 17.91 -18.08
N LEU A 3 -44.23 18.28 -16.94
CA LEU A 3 -44.49 17.34 -15.85
C LEU A 3 -45.63 16.44 -16.33
N ASP A 4 -45.29 15.19 -16.62
CA ASP A 4 -46.21 14.15 -17.05
C ASP A 4 -47.16 13.83 -15.86
N GLU A 5 -48.27 14.56 -15.75
CA GLU A 5 -49.35 14.35 -14.76
C GLU A 5 -50.11 13.06 -15.07
N LYS A 6 -49.46 11.91 -14.93
CA LYS A 6 -50.14 10.60 -14.94
C LYS A 6 -50.57 10.27 -13.52
N PRO A 7 -51.87 10.02 -13.25
CA PRO A 7 -52.35 9.69 -11.91
C PRO A 7 -51.64 8.44 -11.40
N TYR A 8 -51.23 8.46 -10.13
CA TYR A 8 -50.66 7.28 -9.48
C TYR A 8 -51.72 6.19 -9.40
N SER A 9 -51.66 5.21 -10.30
CA SER A 9 -52.46 3.99 -10.18
C SER A 9 -51.95 3.17 -8.98
N PHE A 10 -52.86 2.46 -8.32
CA PHE A 10 -52.53 1.55 -7.22
C PHE A 10 -51.38 0.57 -7.59
N ASP A 11 -51.37 0.09 -8.83
CA ASP A 11 -50.31 -0.77 -9.38
C ASP A 11 -48.92 -0.11 -9.39
N ARG A 12 -48.84 1.19 -9.69
CA ARG A 12 -47.56 1.93 -9.68
C ARG A 12 -47.02 2.08 -8.25
N VAL A 13 -47.90 2.33 -7.28
CA VAL A 13 -47.53 2.45 -5.86
C VAL A 13 -47.06 1.10 -5.30
N VAL A 14 -47.78 0.01 -5.61
CA VAL A 14 -47.39 -1.36 -5.22
C VAL A 14 -46.03 -1.73 -5.82
N ARG A 15 -45.81 -1.44 -7.10
CA ARG A 15 -44.53 -1.70 -7.77
C ARG A 15 -43.38 -0.91 -7.14
N MET A 16 -43.61 0.37 -6.84
CA MET A 16 -42.63 1.21 -6.13
C MET A 16 -42.31 0.65 -4.73
N ALA A 17 -43.33 0.30 -3.95
CA ALA A 17 -43.16 -0.28 -2.61
C ALA A 17 -42.40 -1.62 -2.65
N LEU A 18 -42.71 -2.48 -3.62
CA LEU A 18 -41.98 -3.74 -3.84
C LEU A 18 -40.53 -3.49 -4.24
N SER A 19 -40.25 -2.53 -5.12
CA SER A 19 -38.87 -2.19 -5.49
C SER A 19 -38.09 -1.60 -4.32
N VAL A 20 -38.70 -0.74 -3.49
CA VAL A 20 -38.06 -0.20 -2.29
C VAL A 20 -37.81 -1.31 -1.27
N GLY A 21 -38.78 -2.21 -1.05
CA GLY A 21 -38.64 -3.37 -0.18
C GLY A 21 -37.54 -4.32 -0.67
N LEU A 22 -37.45 -4.56 -1.98
CA LEU A 22 -36.39 -5.36 -2.59
C LEU A 22 -35.02 -4.71 -2.40
N VAL A 23 -34.90 -3.40 -2.64
CA VAL A 23 -33.64 -2.66 -2.43
C VAL A 23 -33.21 -2.72 -0.96
N TRP A 24 -34.14 -2.52 -0.02
CA TRP A 24 -33.86 -2.61 1.41
C TRP A 24 -33.45 -4.03 1.84
N ALA A 25 -34.11 -5.06 1.28
CA ALA A 25 -33.75 -6.45 1.51
C ALA A 25 -32.35 -6.76 0.97
N ILE A 26 -32.00 -6.27 -0.22
CA ILE A 26 -30.66 -6.41 -0.82
C ILE A 26 -29.60 -5.72 0.04
N ILE A 27 -29.83 -4.48 0.49
CA ILE A 27 -28.89 -3.73 1.35
C ILE A 27 -28.70 -4.46 2.68
N SER A 28 -29.78 -4.91 3.30
CA SER A 28 -29.72 -5.67 4.56
C SER A 28 -28.98 -7.00 4.39
N ALA A 29 -29.23 -7.71 3.28
CA ALA A 29 -28.52 -8.95 2.95
C ALA A 29 -27.02 -8.69 2.69
N LEU A 30 -26.67 -7.63 1.96
CA LEU A 30 -25.28 -7.21 1.74
C LEU A 30 -24.56 -6.87 3.05
N GLY A 31 -25.25 -6.20 3.98
CA GLY A 31 -24.72 -5.89 5.31
C GLY A 31 -24.51 -7.14 6.16
N TYR A 32 -25.41 -8.13 6.08
CA TYR A 32 -25.25 -9.40 6.79
C TYR A 32 -24.14 -10.28 6.18
N LEU A 33 -23.99 -10.26 4.84
CA LEU A 33 -22.98 -11.04 4.13
C LEU A 33 -21.62 -10.33 4.02
N SER A 34 -21.47 -9.10 4.51
CA SER A 34 -20.25 -8.30 4.32
C SER A 34 -18.99 -9.02 4.84
N ASP A 35 -19.11 -9.76 5.93
CA ASP A 35 -18.00 -10.50 6.55
C ASP A 35 -17.42 -11.60 5.64
N VAL A 36 -18.21 -12.08 4.67
CA VAL A 36 -17.79 -13.07 3.68
C VAL A 36 -17.51 -12.41 2.33
N LEU A 37 -18.34 -11.44 1.94
CA LEU A 37 -18.24 -10.72 0.67
C LEU A 37 -16.97 -9.86 0.59
N VAL A 38 -16.55 -9.21 1.69
CA VAL A 38 -15.34 -8.36 1.68
C VAL A 38 -14.09 -9.20 1.41
N PRO A 39 -13.80 -10.30 2.15
CA PRO A 39 -12.70 -11.20 1.82
C PRO A 39 -12.75 -11.74 0.38
N PHE A 40 -13.94 -12.10 -0.10
CA PHE A 40 -14.14 -12.57 -1.47
C PHE A 40 -13.83 -11.48 -2.51
N ALA A 41 -14.30 -10.25 -2.29
CA ALA A 41 -14.03 -9.11 -3.17
C ALA A 41 -12.55 -8.77 -3.21
N VAL A 42 -11.87 -8.79 -2.06
CA VAL A 42 -10.41 -8.61 -1.98
C VAL A 42 -9.70 -9.72 -2.77
N ALA A 43 -10.11 -10.98 -2.59
CA ALA A 43 -9.56 -12.11 -3.34
C ALA A 43 -9.81 -11.99 -4.85
N LEU A 44 -10.97 -11.47 -5.27
CA LEU A 44 -11.32 -11.24 -6.67
C LEU A 44 -10.45 -10.16 -7.31
N ILE A 45 -10.24 -9.04 -6.61
CA ILE A 45 -9.32 -7.98 -7.07
C ILE A 45 -7.90 -8.53 -7.17
N LEU A 46 -7.42 -9.25 -6.14
CA LEU A 46 -6.11 -9.89 -6.17
C LEU A 46 -5.99 -10.90 -7.32
N ALA A 47 -7.02 -11.74 -7.54
CA ALA A 47 -7.03 -12.72 -8.62
C ALA A 47 -6.96 -12.02 -9.97
N TYR A 48 -7.69 -10.93 -10.15
CA TYR A 48 -7.66 -10.12 -11.36
C TYR A 48 -6.26 -9.53 -11.62
N ILE A 49 -5.59 -8.99 -10.60
CA ILE A 49 -4.23 -8.43 -10.70
C ILE A 49 -3.19 -9.54 -10.94
N MET A 50 -3.34 -10.70 -10.30
CA MET A 50 -2.40 -11.82 -10.38
C MET A 50 -2.56 -12.63 -11.68
N ASN A 51 -3.77 -12.72 -12.26
CA ASN A 51 -4.05 -13.58 -13.41
C ASN A 51 -3.15 -13.29 -14.63
N PRO A 52 -2.86 -12.03 -15.02
CA PRO A 52 -1.88 -11.74 -16.08
C PRO A 52 -0.48 -12.30 -15.80
N LEU A 53 -0.04 -12.31 -14.54
CA LEU A 53 1.24 -12.90 -14.14
C LEU A 53 1.17 -14.43 -14.22
N VAL A 54 0.07 -15.03 -13.74
CA VAL A 54 -0.18 -16.48 -13.85
C VAL A 54 -0.15 -16.93 -15.31
N LEU A 55 -0.79 -16.19 -16.23
CA LEU A 55 -0.81 -16.52 -17.65
C LEU A 55 0.60 -16.44 -18.29
N ARG A 56 1.44 -15.47 -17.88
CA ARG A 56 2.84 -15.41 -18.34
C ARG A 56 3.65 -16.61 -17.85
N VAL A 57 3.50 -16.98 -16.58
CA VAL A 57 4.17 -18.17 -16.02
C VAL A 57 3.64 -19.46 -16.66
N GLN A 58 2.34 -19.52 -16.95
CA GLN A 58 1.70 -20.65 -17.64
C GLN A 58 2.22 -20.84 -19.07
N GLY A 59 2.67 -19.76 -19.74
CA GLY A 59 3.36 -19.86 -21.02
C GLY A 59 4.64 -20.70 -20.97
N VAL A 60 5.29 -20.79 -19.80
CA VAL A 60 6.48 -21.62 -19.56
C VAL A 60 6.10 -22.95 -18.90
N VAL A 61 5.18 -22.92 -17.92
CA VAL A 61 4.74 -24.08 -17.16
C VAL A 61 3.37 -24.54 -17.64
N LYS A 62 3.31 -25.68 -18.34
CA LYS A 62 2.08 -26.20 -18.98
C LYS A 62 0.92 -26.46 -18.00
N SER A 63 1.19 -26.73 -16.73
CA SER A 63 0.16 -26.98 -15.71
C SER A 63 -0.30 -25.69 -15.04
N ARG A 64 -1.62 -25.41 -15.09
CA ARG A 64 -2.22 -24.21 -14.49
C ARG A 64 -2.01 -24.12 -12.98
N SER A 65 -2.19 -25.23 -12.26
CA SER A 65 -2.00 -25.26 -10.80
C SER A 65 -0.57 -24.94 -10.40
N VAL A 66 0.41 -25.42 -11.18
CA VAL A 66 1.83 -25.12 -10.95
C VAL A 66 2.14 -23.66 -11.29
N ALA A 67 1.59 -23.12 -12.38
CA ALA A 67 1.74 -21.71 -12.73
C ALA A 67 1.18 -20.78 -11.64
N ILE A 68 0.01 -21.11 -11.08
CA ILE A 68 -0.58 -20.39 -9.94
C ILE A 68 0.34 -20.48 -8.72
N GLY A 69 0.74 -21.70 -8.34
CA GLY A 69 1.61 -21.93 -7.19
C GLY A 69 2.93 -21.16 -7.30
N LEU A 70 3.58 -21.20 -8.46
CA LEU A 70 4.84 -20.49 -8.70
C LEU A 70 4.64 -18.96 -8.70
N THR A 71 3.54 -18.46 -9.25
CA THR A 71 3.23 -17.03 -9.26
C THR A 71 2.97 -16.51 -7.85
N LEU A 72 2.17 -17.23 -7.06
CA LEU A 72 1.89 -16.87 -5.67
C LEU A 72 3.14 -16.97 -4.80
N LEU A 73 3.95 -18.02 -4.99
CA LEU A 73 5.23 -18.18 -4.29
C LEU A 73 6.18 -17.01 -4.62
N LEU A 74 6.33 -16.67 -5.90
CA LEU A 74 7.16 -15.55 -6.34
C LEU A 74 6.66 -14.23 -5.74
N PHE A 75 5.35 -13.99 -5.76
CA PHE A 75 4.76 -12.78 -5.17
C PHE A 75 5.07 -12.68 -3.68
N VAL A 76 4.85 -13.75 -2.91
CA VAL A 76 5.17 -13.79 -1.48
C VAL A 76 6.66 -13.59 -1.25
N LEU A 77 7.54 -14.23 -2.03
CA LEU A 77 8.99 -14.07 -1.92
C LEU A 77 9.45 -12.64 -2.21
N VAL A 78 8.87 -11.97 -3.20
CA VAL A 78 9.17 -10.57 -3.51
C VAL A 78 8.74 -9.66 -2.37
N VAL A 79 7.51 -9.81 -1.88
CA VAL A 79 6.99 -8.98 -0.77
C VAL A 79 7.80 -9.19 0.51
N VAL A 80 8.03 -10.45 0.89
CA VAL A 80 8.81 -10.80 2.07
C VAL A 80 10.28 -10.38 1.89
N GLY A 81 10.86 -10.57 0.71
CA GLY A 81 12.23 -10.16 0.41
C GLY A 81 12.43 -8.64 0.51
N ILE A 82 11.49 -7.85 -0.05
CA ILE A 82 11.48 -6.39 0.13
C ILE A 82 11.42 -6.04 1.61
N PHE A 83 10.52 -6.66 2.38
CA PHE A 83 10.37 -6.38 3.80
C PHE A 83 11.64 -6.75 4.60
N LEU A 84 12.23 -7.92 4.33
CA LEU A 84 13.42 -8.43 5.01
C LEU A 84 14.70 -7.68 4.62
N ILE A 85 14.74 -6.97 3.48
CA ILE A 85 15.89 -6.15 3.10
C ILE A 85 15.69 -4.72 3.59
N VAL A 86 14.54 -4.12 3.28
CA VAL A 86 14.27 -2.69 3.52
C VAL A 86 14.16 -2.41 5.02
N VAL A 87 13.39 -3.19 5.78
CA VAL A 87 13.17 -2.93 7.21
C VAL A 87 14.47 -2.95 8.03
N PRO A 88 15.34 -3.98 7.96
CA PRO A 88 16.57 -3.95 8.75
C PRO A 88 17.59 -2.96 8.21
N LEU A 89 17.63 -2.68 6.90
CA LEU A 89 18.50 -1.66 6.34
C LEU A 89 18.12 -0.28 6.88
N MET A 90 16.83 0.04 6.92
CA MET A 90 16.32 1.23 7.60
C MET A 90 16.63 1.20 9.10
N GLY A 91 16.42 0.06 9.76
CA GLY A 91 16.65 -0.08 11.20
C GLY A 91 18.09 0.17 11.62
N ARG A 92 19.07 -0.35 10.86
CA ARG A 92 20.49 -0.12 11.10
C ARG A 92 20.86 1.35 10.97
N GLU A 93 20.27 2.03 10.00
CA GLU A 93 20.56 3.41 9.67
C GLU A 93 19.88 4.35 10.65
N MET A 94 18.62 4.09 11.03
CA MET A 94 17.95 4.76 12.15
C MET A 94 18.75 4.60 13.45
N ALA A 95 19.33 3.43 13.70
CA ALA A 95 20.11 3.20 14.90
C ALA A 95 21.54 3.75 14.87
N HIS A 96 22.15 3.87 13.68
CA HIS A 96 23.37 4.65 13.50
C HIS A 96 23.09 6.12 13.79
N MET A 97 22.03 6.65 13.21
CA MET A 97 21.55 8.02 13.42
C MET A 97 21.23 8.32 14.89
N GLY A 98 20.55 7.43 15.60
CA GLY A 98 20.25 7.65 17.01
C GLY A 98 21.48 7.60 17.93
N ARG A 99 22.52 6.83 17.57
CA ARG A 99 23.82 6.89 18.26
C ARG A 99 24.50 8.23 18.05
N LEU A 100 24.48 8.77 16.83
CA LEU A 100 25.01 10.11 16.55
C LEU A 100 24.27 11.18 17.36
N ILE A 101 22.95 11.07 17.51
CA ILE A 101 22.17 12.00 18.34
C ILE A 101 22.47 11.83 19.83
N SER A 102 22.57 10.59 20.32
CA SER A 102 22.97 10.31 21.69
C SER A 102 24.35 10.90 21.98
N ASP A 103 25.29 10.80 21.03
CA ASP A 103 26.61 11.43 21.12
C ASP A 103 26.53 12.96 21.04
N LEU A 104 25.64 13.53 20.22
CA LEU A 104 25.35 14.97 20.15
C LEU A 104 24.81 15.53 21.48
N VAL A 105 23.99 14.75 22.19
CA VAL A 105 23.36 15.14 23.47
C VAL A 105 24.29 14.90 24.67
N SER A 106 25.15 13.87 24.61
CA SER A 106 26.05 13.49 25.70
C SER A 106 27.46 14.10 25.61
N ASN A 107 27.97 14.43 24.42
CA ASN A 107 29.24 15.13 24.25
C ASN A 107 29.05 16.66 24.24
N SER A 108 29.71 17.34 25.19
CA SER A 108 29.61 18.79 25.43
C SER A 108 29.93 19.66 24.20
N LYS A 109 30.86 19.25 23.33
CA LYS A 109 31.30 20.05 22.17
C LYS A 109 30.25 20.15 21.05
N LEU A 110 29.53 19.06 20.78
CA LEU A 110 28.49 19.02 19.77
C LEU A 110 27.16 19.58 20.31
N ALA A 111 26.89 19.37 21.60
CA ALA A 111 25.77 19.98 22.32
C ALA A 111 25.86 21.53 22.36
N GLU A 112 27.06 22.09 22.52
CA GLU A 112 27.29 23.54 22.44
C GLU A 112 27.14 24.09 21.02
N ALA A 113 27.58 23.35 20.00
CA ALA A 113 27.40 23.72 18.61
C ALA A 113 25.93 23.70 18.19
N ALA A 114 25.17 22.73 18.67
CA ALA A 114 23.72 22.64 18.49
C ALA A 114 22.97 23.74 19.26
N ALA A 115 23.32 24.00 20.52
CA ALA A 115 22.72 25.07 21.33
C ALA A 115 22.93 26.48 20.76
N LYS A 116 24.00 26.71 20.00
CA LYS A 116 24.26 27.99 19.30
C LYS A 116 23.50 28.16 17.99
N ARG A 117 23.00 27.08 17.38
CA ARG A 117 22.46 27.09 16.00
C ARG A 117 20.99 26.70 15.92
N LEU A 118 20.45 26.02 16.93
CA LEU A 118 19.01 25.79 17.06
C LEU A 118 18.36 26.89 17.91
N PRO A 119 17.11 27.26 17.62
CA PRO A 119 16.29 28.05 18.55
C PRO A 119 16.23 27.34 19.91
N PRO A 120 16.27 28.09 21.04
CA PRO A 120 16.31 27.52 22.38
C PRO A 120 15.19 26.50 22.62
N ASP A 121 13.97 26.84 22.20
CA ASP A 121 12.77 26.02 22.40
C ASP A 121 12.84 24.69 21.64
N VAL A 122 13.43 24.70 20.44
CA VAL A 122 13.57 23.51 19.59
C VAL A 122 14.65 22.59 20.15
N TRP A 123 15.76 23.17 20.64
CA TRP A 123 16.84 22.40 21.27
C TRP A 123 16.39 21.76 22.59
N GLN A 124 15.61 22.48 23.39
CA GLN A 124 15.06 21.97 24.64
C GLN A 124 14.05 20.85 24.37
N ALA A 125 13.11 21.05 23.43
CA ALA A 125 12.15 20.02 23.03
C ALA A 125 12.82 18.77 22.45
N LEU A 126 13.86 18.94 21.61
CA LEU A 126 14.66 17.83 21.10
C LEU A 126 15.39 17.10 22.24
N ARG A 127 16.05 17.83 23.14
CA ARG A 127 16.81 17.24 24.25
C ARG A 127 15.88 16.45 25.18
N ASP A 128 14.70 16.98 25.48
CA ASP A 128 13.72 16.31 26.33
C ASP A 128 13.12 15.08 25.64
N TYR A 129 12.82 15.17 24.33
CA TYR A 129 12.30 14.05 23.54
C TYR A 129 13.33 12.95 23.28
N PHE A 130 14.63 13.27 23.14
CA PHE A 130 15.68 12.27 22.94
C PHE A 130 16.21 11.67 24.25
N ASN A 131 15.97 12.31 25.39
CA ASN A 131 16.28 11.78 26.72
C ASN A 131 15.21 10.84 27.28
N THR A 132 14.03 10.74 26.65
CA THR A 132 13.00 9.78 27.08
C THR A 132 13.44 8.33 26.80
N PRO A 133 13.22 7.41 27.75
CA PRO A 133 13.61 6.00 27.61
C PRO A 133 13.01 5.33 26.36
N GLU A 134 11.80 5.73 25.96
CA GLU A 134 11.12 5.19 24.78
C GLU A 134 11.87 5.50 23.49
N VAL A 135 12.43 6.71 23.39
CA VAL A 135 13.11 7.20 22.18
C VAL A 135 14.52 6.61 22.10
N GLN A 136 15.24 6.57 23.22
CA GLN A 136 16.55 5.88 23.28
C GLN A 136 16.42 4.39 22.95
N ASN A 137 15.34 3.75 23.38
CA ASN A 137 15.06 2.36 23.02
C ASN A 137 14.65 2.25 21.55
N PHE A 138 13.82 3.13 21.00
CA PHE A 138 13.42 3.10 19.59
C PHE A 138 14.62 3.14 18.64
N PHE A 139 15.64 3.94 18.96
CA PHE A 139 16.84 4.09 18.15
C PHE A 139 17.95 3.04 18.40
N ARG A 140 17.75 2.02 19.25
CA ARG A 140 18.70 0.90 19.32
C ARG A 140 18.51 -0.02 18.12
N THR A 141 19.62 -0.48 17.52
CA THR A 141 19.61 -1.41 16.37
C THR A 141 18.80 -2.67 16.68
N ASP A 142 18.87 -3.11 17.94
CA ASP A 142 18.16 -4.28 18.44
C ASP A 142 16.64 -4.11 18.37
N SER A 143 16.11 -2.89 18.39
CA SER A 143 14.67 -2.59 18.38
C SER A 143 14.06 -2.79 17.00
N PHE A 144 14.75 -2.37 15.94
CA PHE A 144 14.30 -2.59 14.57
C PHE A 144 14.57 -4.01 14.09
N ILE A 145 15.73 -4.58 14.47
CA ILE A 145 16.02 -6.00 14.19
C ILE A 145 15.03 -6.88 14.96
N SER A 146 14.72 -6.57 16.23
CA SER A 146 13.70 -7.30 16.99
C SER A 146 12.30 -7.08 16.43
N MET A 147 11.99 -5.95 15.80
CA MET A 147 10.71 -5.72 15.14
C MET A 147 10.57 -6.51 13.83
N ALA A 148 11.62 -6.54 12.99
CA ALA A 148 11.68 -7.41 11.81
C ALA A 148 11.66 -8.90 12.20
N GLN A 149 12.40 -9.26 13.24
CA GLN A 149 12.38 -10.61 13.83
C GLN A 149 11.02 -10.90 14.48
N ALA A 150 10.33 -9.94 15.08
CA ALA A 150 9.01 -10.13 15.67
C ALA A 150 7.95 -10.30 14.58
N ALA A 151 8.03 -9.54 13.48
CA ALA A 151 7.19 -9.77 12.31
C ALA A 151 7.44 -11.17 11.74
N LEU A 152 8.70 -11.56 11.54
CA LEU A 152 9.07 -12.89 11.06
C LEU A 152 8.64 -14.00 12.05
N ARG A 153 8.85 -13.80 13.35
CA ARG A 153 8.37 -14.66 14.45
C ARG A 153 6.87 -14.60 14.68
N ARG A 154 6.11 -13.73 14.01
CA ARG A 154 4.64 -13.80 13.96
C ARG A 154 4.17 -14.58 12.75
N LEU A 155 4.92 -14.52 11.65
CA LEU A 155 4.68 -15.32 10.45
C LEU A 155 5.05 -16.80 10.65
N LEU A 156 6.16 -17.09 11.34
CA LEU A 156 6.63 -18.47 11.58
C LEU A 156 5.69 -19.33 12.44
N PRO A 157 5.15 -18.87 13.59
CA PRO A 157 4.12 -19.58 14.34
C PRO A 157 2.79 -19.59 13.62
N GLY A 158 2.52 -18.70 12.65
CA GLY A 158 1.37 -18.86 11.77
C GLY A 158 1.45 -20.19 10.98
N ILE A 159 2.64 -20.50 10.47
CA ILE A 159 2.92 -21.74 9.72
C ILE A 159 2.98 -22.95 10.67
N MET A 160 3.66 -22.84 11.81
CA MET A 160 3.80 -23.95 12.78
C MET A 160 2.57 -24.15 13.66
N GLY A 161 1.82 -23.09 13.95
CA GLY A 161 0.58 -23.06 14.74
C GLY A 161 -0.62 -23.61 13.96
N PHE A 162 -0.60 -23.50 12.63
CA PHE A 162 -1.47 -24.26 11.75
C PHE A 162 -1.26 -25.77 11.90
N ILE A 163 -0.01 -26.19 12.11
CA ILE A 163 0.37 -27.60 12.33
C ILE A 163 0.08 -28.03 13.79
N SER A 164 0.25 -27.13 14.78
CA SER A 164 0.10 -27.45 16.21
C SER A 164 -1.29 -27.16 16.82
N GLY A 165 -2.22 -26.58 16.06
CA GLY A 165 -3.62 -26.41 16.47
C GLY A 165 -3.88 -25.30 17.51
N THR A 166 -3.04 -24.26 17.58
CA THR A 166 -3.21 -23.18 18.59
C THR A 166 -4.39 -22.26 18.25
N TYR A 167 -5.41 -22.21 19.11
CA TYR A 167 -6.67 -21.46 18.89
C TYR A 167 -6.49 -19.98 18.52
N SER A 168 -5.60 -19.25 19.22
CA SER A 168 -5.38 -17.82 18.98
C SER A 168 -4.70 -17.53 17.63
N VAL A 169 -3.82 -18.42 17.18
CA VAL A 169 -3.14 -18.31 15.89
C VAL A 169 -4.07 -18.69 14.74
N ILE A 170 -4.91 -19.71 14.94
CA ILE A 170 -5.96 -20.09 13.99
C ILE A 170 -6.86 -18.89 13.73
N MET A 171 -7.39 -18.24 14.78
CA MET A 171 -8.27 -17.09 14.62
C MET A 171 -7.60 -15.91 13.90
N ALA A 172 -6.32 -15.64 14.16
CA ALA A 172 -5.56 -14.60 13.45
C ALA A 172 -5.33 -14.90 11.96
N LEU A 173 -5.29 -16.18 11.57
CA LEU A 173 -5.06 -16.61 10.19
C LEU A 173 -6.34 -16.93 9.41
N VAL A 174 -7.50 -17.04 10.06
CA VAL A 174 -8.77 -17.38 9.38
C VAL A 174 -9.06 -16.39 8.25
N VAL A 175 -9.03 -15.08 8.52
CA VAL A 175 -9.37 -14.08 7.49
C VAL A 175 -8.37 -14.10 6.32
N PRO A 176 -7.04 -13.98 6.53
CA PRO A 176 -6.07 -14.11 5.44
C PRO A 176 -6.13 -15.47 4.73
N GLY A 177 -6.36 -16.55 5.46
CA GLY A 177 -6.49 -17.90 4.93
C GLY A 177 -7.70 -18.06 4.02
N VAL A 178 -8.85 -17.50 4.41
CA VAL A 178 -10.07 -17.46 3.58
C VAL A 178 -9.86 -16.63 2.31
N VAL A 179 -9.24 -15.45 2.42
CA VAL A 179 -8.87 -14.64 1.24
C VAL A 179 -7.93 -15.42 0.31
N PHE A 180 -6.91 -16.07 0.87
CA PHE A 180 -5.94 -16.86 0.09
C PHE A 180 -6.58 -18.08 -0.57
N MET A 181 -7.49 -18.76 0.13
CA MET A 181 -8.28 -19.86 -0.42
C MET A 181 -9.15 -19.40 -1.59
N TYR A 182 -9.92 -18.32 -1.41
CA TYR A 182 -10.72 -17.73 -2.51
C TYR A 182 -9.85 -17.30 -3.68
N LEU A 183 -8.68 -16.71 -3.41
CA LEU A 183 -7.73 -16.30 -4.44
C LEU A 183 -7.28 -17.51 -5.28
N ILE A 184 -6.91 -18.62 -4.65
CA ILE A 184 -6.51 -19.85 -5.36
C ILE A 184 -7.67 -20.39 -6.22
N PHE A 185 -8.87 -20.51 -5.65
CA PHE A 185 -10.03 -21.02 -6.40
C PHE A 185 -10.41 -20.10 -7.57
N LEU A 186 -10.41 -18.79 -7.36
CA LEU A 186 -10.66 -17.81 -8.40
C LEU A 186 -9.59 -17.86 -9.49
N LEU A 187 -8.32 -18.08 -9.15
CA LEU A 187 -7.24 -18.23 -10.14
C LEU A 187 -7.32 -19.56 -10.90
N LEU A 188 -7.73 -20.66 -10.24
CA LEU A 188 -7.93 -21.97 -10.88
C LEU A 188 -9.06 -21.93 -11.90
N ASP A 189 -10.20 -21.36 -11.53
CA ASP A 189 -11.40 -21.33 -12.35
C ASP A 189 -11.63 -19.99 -13.05
N PHE A 190 -10.62 -19.08 -13.06
CA PHE A 190 -10.75 -17.72 -13.58
C PHE A 190 -11.39 -17.65 -14.98
N GLN A 191 -11.03 -18.59 -15.86
CA GLN A 191 -11.58 -18.63 -17.23
C GLN A 191 -13.04 -19.08 -17.26
N LYS A 192 -13.41 -20.05 -16.42
CA LYS A 192 -14.80 -20.49 -16.29
C LYS A 192 -15.64 -19.38 -15.70
N VAL A 193 -15.17 -18.77 -14.61
CA VAL A 193 -15.83 -17.62 -13.96
C VAL A 193 -16.04 -16.50 -14.97
N ARG A 194 -15.01 -16.14 -15.76
CA ARG A 194 -15.05 -15.07 -16.79
C ARG A 194 -16.09 -15.28 -17.89
N VAL A 195 -16.50 -16.51 -18.16
CA VAL A 195 -17.55 -16.81 -19.16
C VAL A 195 -18.91 -16.99 -18.49
N ALA A 196 -18.96 -17.73 -17.39
CA ALA A 196 -20.20 -18.12 -16.71
C ALA A 196 -21.01 -16.92 -16.20
N TRP A 197 -20.35 -15.86 -15.71
CA TRP A 197 -21.08 -14.68 -15.21
C TRP A 197 -21.94 -14.02 -16.29
N LYS A 198 -21.55 -14.11 -17.57
CA LYS A 198 -22.30 -13.53 -18.69
C LYS A 198 -23.66 -14.22 -18.88
N GLU A 199 -23.73 -15.51 -18.59
CA GLU A 199 -24.94 -16.32 -18.73
C GLU A 199 -25.92 -16.11 -17.57
N MET A 200 -25.41 -15.75 -16.39
CA MET A 200 -26.21 -15.43 -15.19
C MET A 200 -27.01 -14.13 -15.32
N ILE A 201 -26.68 -13.28 -16.31
CA ILE A 201 -27.36 -12.01 -16.54
C ILE A 201 -28.60 -12.25 -17.42
N PRO A 202 -29.79 -11.75 -17.02
CA PRO A 202 -31.00 -11.83 -17.82
C PRO A 202 -30.80 -11.24 -19.22
N ALA A 203 -31.36 -11.90 -20.24
CA ALA A 203 -31.19 -11.54 -21.64
C ALA A 203 -31.39 -10.04 -21.97
N PRO A 204 -32.37 -9.31 -21.38
CA PRO A 204 -32.57 -7.89 -21.68
C PRO A 204 -31.39 -6.99 -21.30
N TYR A 205 -30.63 -7.36 -20.27
CA TYR A 205 -29.53 -6.54 -19.73
C TYR A 205 -28.14 -7.05 -20.12
N ARG A 206 -28.05 -8.29 -20.62
CA ARG A 206 -26.78 -8.98 -20.89
C ARG A 206 -25.83 -8.16 -21.77
N ALA A 207 -26.33 -7.62 -22.89
CA ALA A 207 -25.48 -6.84 -23.81
C ALA A 207 -24.88 -5.60 -23.14
N GLY A 208 -25.68 -4.85 -22.39
CA GLY A 208 -25.23 -3.64 -21.69
C GLY A 208 -24.21 -3.93 -20.60
N VAL A 209 -24.47 -4.92 -19.74
CA VAL A 209 -23.55 -5.29 -18.65
C VAL A 209 -22.24 -5.87 -19.20
N VAL A 210 -22.30 -6.68 -20.27
CA VAL A 210 -21.09 -7.23 -20.91
C VAL A 210 -20.21 -6.13 -21.51
N SER A 211 -20.80 -5.18 -22.25
CA SER A 211 -20.07 -4.02 -22.78
C SER A 211 -19.39 -3.22 -21.66
N PHE A 212 -20.14 -2.92 -20.60
CA PHE A 212 -19.61 -2.17 -19.45
C PHE A 212 -18.42 -2.88 -18.78
N VAL A 213 -18.52 -4.20 -18.54
CA VAL A 213 -17.44 -4.95 -17.90
C VAL A 213 -16.20 -5.02 -18.81
N GLU A 214 -16.38 -5.14 -20.12
CA GLU A 214 -15.27 -5.16 -21.08
C GLU A 214 -14.59 -3.79 -21.19
N GLU A 215 -15.35 -2.70 -21.18
CA GLU A 215 -14.83 -1.33 -21.08
C GLU A 215 -14.09 -1.11 -19.75
N PHE A 216 -14.64 -1.59 -18.64
CA PHE A 216 -14.02 -1.53 -17.32
C PHE A 216 -12.71 -2.33 -17.26
N ASP A 217 -12.67 -3.54 -17.83
CA ASP A 217 -11.47 -4.38 -17.94
C ASP A 217 -10.36 -3.65 -18.72
N LEU A 218 -10.72 -3.04 -19.85
CA LEU A 218 -9.80 -2.22 -20.65
C LEU A 218 -9.29 -1.01 -19.86
N ALA A 219 -10.17 -0.29 -19.17
CA ALA A 219 -9.82 0.88 -18.35
C ALA A 219 -8.91 0.50 -17.18
N MET A 220 -9.23 -0.55 -16.43
CA MET A 220 -8.40 -1.05 -15.33
C MET A 220 -7.03 -1.53 -15.82
N SER A 221 -6.99 -2.26 -16.93
CA SER A 221 -5.73 -2.73 -17.51
C SER A 221 -4.82 -1.57 -17.95
N ARG A 222 -5.39 -0.46 -18.43
CA ARG A 222 -4.65 0.77 -18.73
C ARG A 222 -4.20 1.48 -17.45
N TYR A 223 -5.08 1.57 -16.45
CA TYR A 223 -4.77 2.18 -15.15
C TYR A 223 -3.59 1.49 -14.46
N PHE A 224 -3.60 0.16 -14.30
CA PHE A 224 -2.51 -0.55 -13.63
C PHE A 224 -1.18 -0.43 -14.36
N ARG A 225 -1.18 -0.49 -15.70
CA ARG A 225 0.03 -0.26 -16.51
C ARG A 225 0.55 1.16 -16.37
N GLY A 226 -0.35 2.13 -16.37
CA GLY A 226 -0.02 3.51 -16.10
C GLY A 226 0.57 3.69 -14.70
N GLN A 227 -0.06 3.12 -13.69
CA GLN A 227 0.37 3.24 -12.30
C GLN A 227 1.76 2.66 -12.08
N ILE A 228 2.09 1.51 -12.67
CA ILE A 228 3.45 0.93 -12.61
C ILE A 228 4.48 1.93 -13.18
N PHE A 229 4.19 2.52 -14.34
CA PHE A 229 5.08 3.52 -14.94
C PHE A 229 5.22 4.78 -14.07
N ILE A 230 4.10 5.27 -13.53
CA ILE A 230 4.08 6.44 -12.63
C ILE A 230 4.93 6.16 -11.39
N SER A 231 4.71 5.03 -10.71
CA SER A 231 5.50 4.63 -9.54
C SER A 231 6.98 4.47 -9.86
N GLY A 232 7.33 3.93 -11.03
CA GLY A 232 8.72 3.85 -11.49
C GLY A 232 9.35 5.22 -11.72
N ALA A 233 8.62 6.17 -12.30
CA ALA A 233 9.09 7.55 -12.46
C ALA A 233 9.27 8.24 -11.10
N LEU A 234 8.36 8.02 -10.16
CA LEU A 234 8.46 8.57 -8.80
C LEU A 234 9.62 7.99 -8.01
N CYS A 235 9.99 6.71 -8.21
CA CYS A 235 11.23 6.17 -7.66
C CYS A 235 12.43 7.02 -8.09
N VAL A 236 12.51 7.41 -9.37
CA VAL A 236 13.59 8.24 -9.89
C VAL A 236 13.54 9.64 -9.29
N VAL A 237 12.37 10.28 -9.26
CA VAL A 237 12.21 11.65 -8.73
C VAL A 237 12.58 11.71 -7.24
N PHE A 238 12.05 10.81 -6.42
CA PHE A 238 12.39 10.79 -5.00
C PHE A 238 13.85 10.40 -4.75
N ALA A 239 14.36 9.37 -5.43
CA ALA A 239 15.74 8.93 -5.24
C ALA A 239 16.75 10.00 -5.64
N THR A 240 16.53 10.65 -6.79
CA THR A 240 17.40 11.77 -7.24
C THR A 240 17.24 12.98 -6.33
N GLY A 241 16.01 13.35 -5.93
CA GLY A 241 15.76 14.45 -5.02
C GLY A 241 16.49 14.29 -3.68
N PHE A 242 16.35 13.14 -3.02
CA PHE A 242 17.03 12.89 -1.75
C PHE A 242 18.54 12.69 -1.91
N PHE A 243 18.99 12.11 -3.02
CA PHE A 243 20.42 12.01 -3.34
C PHE A 243 21.06 13.40 -3.50
N LEU A 244 20.39 14.33 -4.18
CA LEU A 244 20.88 15.70 -4.38
C LEU A 244 20.93 16.51 -3.07
N ILE A 245 20.01 16.24 -2.14
CA ILE A 245 20.06 16.82 -0.79
C ILE A 245 21.24 16.23 0.01
N GLY A 246 21.72 15.05 -0.36
CA GLY A 246 22.75 14.32 0.38
C GLY A 246 22.20 13.56 1.58
N LEU A 247 20.88 13.26 1.59
CA LEU A 247 20.29 12.51 2.69
C LEU A 247 20.90 11.10 2.76
N PRO A 248 21.32 10.65 3.96
CA PRO A 248 21.75 9.27 4.15
C PRO A 248 20.60 8.32 3.81
N LEU A 249 20.91 7.23 3.09
CA LEU A 249 19.92 6.36 2.44
C LEU A 249 18.95 7.04 1.46
N GLY A 250 19.23 8.24 0.95
CA GLY A 250 18.31 9.00 0.10
C GLY A 250 17.78 8.21 -1.12
N ILE A 251 18.66 7.46 -1.78
CA ILE A 251 18.27 6.59 -2.92
C ILE A 251 17.30 5.50 -2.46
N LEU A 252 17.60 4.82 -1.34
CA LEU A 252 16.76 3.74 -0.81
C LEU A 252 15.39 4.28 -0.38
N LEU A 253 15.37 5.40 0.36
CA LEU A 253 14.14 6.07 0.77
C LEU A 253 13.30 6.47 -0.44
N GLY A 254 13.94 6.98 -1.48
CA GLY A 254 13.24 7.39 -2.69
C GLY A 254 12.66 6.24 -3.50
N ILE A 255 13.40 5.13 -3.62
CA ILE A 255 12.88 3.89 -4.21
C ILE A 255 11.69 3.37 -3.36
N MET A 256 11.80 3.37 -2.03
CA MET A 256 10.72 2.92 -1.16
C MET A 256 9.46 3.76 -1.33
N LEU A 257 9.59 5.09 -1.32
CA LEU A 257 8.49 6.03 -1.51
C LEU A 257 7.84 5.89 -2.89
N GLY A 258 8.65 5.76 -3.95
CA GLY A 258 8.13 5.50 -5.30
C GLY A 258 7.44 4.15 -5.43
N VAL A 259 7.92 3.08 -4.80
CA VAL A 259 7.23 1.78 -4.77
C VAL A 259 5.94 1.87 -3.96
N MET A 260 5.95 2.54 -2.81
CA MET A 260 4.75 2.77 -2.00
C MET A 260 3.69 3.54 -2.76
N SER A 261 4.06 4.41 -3.71
CA SER A 261 3.11 5.15 -4.55
C SER A 261 2.29 4.25 -5.48
N LEU A 262 2.66 2.97 -5.65
CA LEU A 262 1.87 2.00 -6.40
C LEU A 262 0.50 1.76 -5.74
N VAL A 263 0.43 1.89 -4.42
CA VAL A 263 -0.82 1.88 -3.66
C VAL A 263 -1.15 3.33 -3.27
N PRO A 264 -2.33 3.84 -3.64
CA PRO A 264 -2.75 5.19 -3.28
C PRO A 264 -2.57 5.47 -1.77
N TYR A 265 -2.04 6.65 -1.45
CA TYR A 265 -1.81 7.17 -0.09
C TYR A 265 -0.74 6.45 0.75
N LEU A 266 -0.24 5.27 0.37
CA LEU A 266 0.80 4.58 1.17
C LEU A 266 2.11 5.38 1.24
N GLN A 267 2.46 6.13 0.19
CA GLN A 267 3.69 6.94 0.19
C GLN A 267 3.70 8.02 1.29
N VAL A 268 2.55 8.42 1.83
CA VAL A 268 2.47 9.36 2.96
C VAL A 268 3.10 8.77 4.22
N LEU A 269 2.98 7.45 4.43
CA LEU A 269 3.63 6.76 5.55
C LEU A 269 5.16 6.86 5.48
N GLY A 270 5.72 6.93 4.27
CA GLY A 270 7.15 7.11 4.04
C GLY A 270 7.66 8.53 4.33
N ALA A 271 6.78 9.51 4.54
CA ALA A 271 7.19 10.87 4.93
C ALA A 271 7.78 10.89 6.34
N ILE A 272 7.28 10.05 7.26
CA ILE A 272 7.78 9.98 8.64
C ILE A 272 9.27 9.61 8.67
N PRO A 273 9.72 8.48 8.09
CA PRO A 273 11.15 8.16 8.08
C PRO A 273 11.97 9.16 7.28
N ALA A 274 11.45 9.74 6.19
CA ALA A 274 12.17 10.75 5.41
C ALA A 274 12.41 12.04 6.20
N VAL A 275 11.41 12.52 6.93
CA VAL A 275 11.52 13.71 7.80
C VAL A 275 12.46 13.43 8.96
N MET A 276 12.40 12.25 9.58
CA MET A 276 13.35 11.89 10.64
C MET A 276 14.79 11.86 10.12
N VAL A 277 15.04 11.26 8.96
CA VAL A 277 16.37 11.23 8.33
C VAL A 277 16.87 12.65 8.02
N ALA A 278 16.00 13.50 7.47
CA ALA A 278 16.31 14.90 7.16
C ALA A 278 16.66 15.71 8.42
N ALA A 279 15.87 15.54 9.49
CA ALA A 279 16.10 16.19 10.77
C ALA A 279 17.49 15.88 11.33
N ILE A 280 17.88 14.60 11.26
CA ILE A 280 19.13 14.11 11.84
C ILE A 280 20.32 14.49 10.98
N HIS A 281 20.18 14.40 9.65
CA HIS A 281 21.21 14.84 8.72
C HIS A 281 21.58 16.31 8.89
N ALA A 282 20.59 17.17 9.17
CA ALA A 282 20.85 18.58 9.45
C ALA A 282 21.71 18.77 10.72
N LEU A 283 21.47 17.96 11.76
CA LEU A 283 22.26 17.98 13.00
C LEU A 283 23.69 17.51 12.77
N GLU A 284 23.89 16.43 12.02
CA GLU A 284 25.21 15.85 11.74
C GLU A 284 26.08 16.76 10.87
N THR A 285 25.51 17.31 9.80
CA THR A 285 26.24 18.19 8.87
C THR A 285 26.38 19.61 9.39
N GLY A 286 25.73 19.95 10.51
CA GLY A 286 25.67 21.30 11.07
C GLY A 286 24.92 22.30 10.19
N GLN A 287 24.13 21.82 9.22
CA GLN A 287 23.26 22.62 8.37
C GLN A 287 21.99 23.04 9.13
N SER A 288 21.33 24.10 8.66
CA SER A 288 20.07 24.54 9.27
C SER A 288 18.98 23.48 9.08
N PHE A 289 18.39 23.03 10.19
CA PHE A 289 17.28 22.08 10.22
C PHE A 289 16.16 22.47 9.25
N TRP A 290 15.77 23.76 9.25
CA TRP A 290 14.70 24.28 8.40
C TRP A 290 15.04 24.20 6.91
N ILE A 291 16.33 24.30 6.55
CA ILE A 291 16.77 24.21 5.16
C ILE A 291 16.66 22.77 4.68
N VAL A 292 17.21 21.80 5.44
CA VAL A 292 17.17 20.38 5.04
C VAL A 292 15.73 19.85 5.03
N LEU A 293 14.92 20.23 6.03
CA LEU A 293 13.49 19.88 6.06
C LEU A 293 12.72 20.53 4.91
N GLY A 294 12.99 21.81 4.63
CA GLY A 294 12.40 22.53 3.50
C GLY A 294 12.73 21.90 2.16
N LEU A 295 14.00 21.54 1.91
CA LEU A 295 14.43 20.82 0.72
C LEU A 295 13.76 19.45 0.60
N THR A 296 13.66 18.71 1.71
CA THR A 296 12.94 17.42 1.75
C THR A 296 11.47 17.62 1.37
N GLY A 297 10.81 18.66 1.91
CA GLY A 297 9.44 19.03 1.54
C GLY A 297 9.30 19.43 0.07
N VAL A 298 10.27 20.14 -0.48
CA VAL A 298 10.32 20.48 -1.92
C VAL A 298 10.38 19.23 -2.78
N VAL A 299 11.12 18.19 -2.38
CA VAL A 299 11.13 16.91 -3.10
C VAL A 299 9.75 16.24 -3.09
N PHE A 300 9.05 16.25 -1.95
CA PHE A 300 7.67 15.73 -1.88
C PHE A 300 6.71 16.53 -2.77
N VAL A 301 6.78 17.86 -2.74
CA VAL A 301 5.95 18.71 -3.60
C VAL A 301 6.29 18.49 -5.07
N ALA A 302 7.57 18.42 -5.43
CA ALA A 302 8.01 18.14 -6.79
C ALA A 302 7.51 16.77 -7.27
N ALA A 303 7.60 15.74 -6.43
CA ALA A 303 7.07 14.42 -6.73
C ALA A 303 5.54 14.45 -6.95
N GLN A 304 4.78 15.17 -6.11
CA GLN A 304 3.33 15.34 -6.29
C GLN A 304 2.98 16.10 -7.58
N VAL A 305 3.71 17.18 -7.90
CA VAL A 305 3.52 17.91 -9.16
C VAL A 305 3.83 17.01 -10.35
N VAL A 306 4.93 16.26 -10.31
CA VAL A 306 5.27 15.31 -11.37
C VAL A 306 4.17 14.24 -11.49
N GLN A 307 3.67 13.71 -10.37
CA GLN A 307 2.60 12.71 -10.37
C GLN A 307 1.30 13.28 -10.96
N ASP A 308 0.72 14.29 -10.32
CA ASP A 308 -0.67 14.69 -10.54
C ASP A 308 -0.83 15.67 -11.70
N VAL A 309 0.18 16.49 -11.98
CA VAL A 309 0.13 17.51 -13.05
C VAL A 309 0.71 16.96 -14.35
N ILE A 310 1.76 16.15 -14.30
CA ILE A 310 2.48 15.71 -15.50
C ILE A 310 2.11 14.27 -15.87
N LEU A 311 2.30 13.32 -14.97
CA LEU A 311 2.26 11.91 -15.28
C LEU A 311 0.83 11.38 -15.40
N VAL A 312 -0.03 11.65 -14.41
CA VAL A 312 -1.42 11.19 -14.39
C VAL A 312 -2.18 11.68 -15.64
N PRO A 313 -2.19 12.97 -16.02
CA PRO A 313 -2.91 13.41 -17.21
C PRO A 313 -2.33 12.81 -18.51
N ARG A 314 -1.01 12.66 -18.62
CA ARG A 314 -0.38 12.14 -19.85
C ARG A 314 -0.58 10.64 -20.04
N ILE A 315 -0.61 9.88 -18.96
CA ILE A 315 -0.63 8.42 -18.98
C ILE A 315 -2.05 7.89 -18.82
N MET A 316 -2.83 8.48 -17.90
CA MET A 316 -4.20 8.06 -17.62
C MET A 316 -5.24 8.89 -18.39
N GLY A 317 -4.96 10.15 -18.72
CA GLY A 317 -5.91 11.03 -19.43
C GLY A 317 -6.27 10.56 -20.85
N LYS A 318 -5.42 9.77 -21.51
CA LYS A 318 -5.73 9.15 -22.82
C LYS A 318 -6.68 7.95 -22.74
N ALA A 319 -7.08 7.53 -21.54
CA ALA A 319 -7.94 6.37 -21.32
C ALA A 319 -9.37 6.74 -20.90
N MET A 320 -9.62 8.01 -20.53
CA MET A 320 -10.93 8.50 -20.04
C MET A 320 -11.60 9.53 -20.97
N GLY A 321 -11.02 9.80 -22.14
CA GLY A 321 -11.55 10.69 -23.17
C GLY A 321 -11.70 10.00 -24.51
#